data_AF-A0A2A6CXX4-F1
#
_entry.id   AF-A0A2A6CXX4-F1
#
_cell.length_a   1.000
_cell.length_b   1.000
_cell.length_c   1.000
_cell.angle_alpha   90.00
_cell.angle_beta   90.00
_cell.angle_gamma   90.00
#
_symmetry.space_group_name_H-M   'P 1'
#
loop_
_entity.id
_entity.type
_entity.pdbx_description
1 polymer ?
#
loop_
_entity_poly.entity_id
_entity_poly.type
_entity_poly.pdbx_seq_one_letter_code
_entity_poly.pdbx_strand_id
1 'polypeptide(L)'
;MFRLLAVCLLAGCALAIRFPSDREKREAWAERTMVKNLEDATPAGLDLAYVNVIWRHGDRSPTSAMVGEKATEEFWTFGGGGYGELSPVGMKQHYKLGKKFYDRCGRMAGVLHSDSDPHGVWSDRSCKWFRVQSKIKYKRPLIKDQRSFFQLGDPASKCPRQDDLWKLVQKTDDYKKANGEYTQQTLQYLRDAIGVDDKAITFENVYKIWDNMLIENIWYPDNVSEWYPYYTKEINEKVTTINDWGIDLVNGIMGEFDLHFLLDCELEYS
;
A
#
# COMPACT_ATOMS: atom_id res chain seq x y z
N MET A 1 33.62 51.70 -23.99
CA MET A 1 33.88 51.10 -22.66
C MET A 1 32.59 50.49 -22.09
N PHE A 2 31.90 49.60 -22.83
CA PHE A 2 30.76 48.81 -22.33
C PHE A 2 30.59 47.56 -23.22
N ARG A 3 31.56 46.65 -23.12
CA ARG A 3 31.48 45.26 -23.60
C ARG A 3 32.05 44.43 -22.46
N LEU A 4 31.23 43.93 -21.52
CA LEU A 4 31.58 42.84 -20.56
C LEU A 4 30.53 42.50 -19.47
N LEU A 5 29.23 42.76 -19.64
CA LEU A 5 28.23 42.43 -18.61
C LEU A 5 26.94 41.81 -19.16
N ALA A 6 27.07 40.77 -20.00
CA ALA A 6 25.91 40.00 -20.47
C ALA A 6 26.22 38.51 -20.68
N VAL A 7 27.06 37.91 -19.82
CA VAL A 7 27.40 36.47 -19.89
C VAL A 7 27.14 35.71 -18.57
N CYS A 8 26.61 36.35 -17.51
CA CYS A 8 26.52 35.72 -16.18
C CYS A 8 25.10 35.55 -15.60
N LEU A 9 24.04 35.47 -16.41
CA LEU A 9 22.67 35.23 -15.88
C LEU A 9 21.88 34.15 -16.61
N LEU A 10 22.55 33.16 -17.20
CA LEU A 10 21.92 31.92 -17.67
C LEU A 10 22.64 30.68 -17.12
N ALA A 11 23.21 30.79 -15.93
CA ALA A 11 23.62 29.62 -15.15
C ALA A 11 22.37 29.05 -14.44
N GLY A 12 21.67 28.18 -15.17
CA GLY A 12 20.94 27.03 -14.65
C GLY A 12 20.20 27.19 -13.32
N CYS A 13 19.05 27.88 -13.32
CA CYS A 13 17.92 27.40 -12.53
C CYS A 13 17.27 26.22 -13.26
N ALA A 14 17.99 25.11 -13.37
CA ALA A 14 17.35 23.82 -13.45
C ALA A 14 16.87 23.51 -12.03
N LEU A 15 15.79 24.17 -11.61
CA LEU A 15 14.95 23.64 -10.54
C LEU A 15 14.42 22.33 -11.10
N ALA A 16 15.16 21.24 -10.87
CA ALA A 16 14.63 19.91 -11.03
C ALA A 16 13.35 19.92 -10.19
N ILE A 17 12.21 19.84 -10.87
CA ILE A 17 10.91 19.67 -10.22
C ILE A 17 11.03 18.36 -9.47
N ARG A 18 11.36 18.46 -8.18
CA ARG A 18 11.40 17.31 -7.28
C ARG A 18 9.95 17.06 -6.91
N PHE A 19 9.38 16.03 -7.52
CA PHE A 19 8.10 15.52 -7.04
C PHE A 19 8.29 15.00 -5.61
N PRO A 20 7.38 15.33 -4.68
CA PRO A 20 7.42 14.77 -3.34
C PRO A 20 7.29 13.26 -3.45
N SER A 21 8.15 12.56 -2.70
CA SER A 21 8.05 11.12 -2.51
C SER A 21 6.68 10.74 -1.95
N ASP A 22 6.30 9.50 -2.14
CA ASP A 22 5.04 8.97 -1.65
C ASP A 22 4.90 9.06 -0.13
N ARG A 23 6.04 9.06 0.58
CA ARG A 23 6.12 9.35 2.02
C ARG A 23 5.80 10.81 2.34
N GLU A 24 6.41 11.76 1.64
CA GLU A 24 6.16 13.20 1.82
C GLU A 24 4.69 13.57 1.50
N LYS A 25 4.11 12.93 0.46
CA LYS A 25 2.68 13.06 0.15
C LYS A 25 1.80 12.52 1.28
N ARG A 26 2.13 11.35 1.84
CA ARG A 26 1.41 10.74 2.97
C ARG A 26 1.50 11.57 4.25
N GLU A 27 2.67 12.14 4.55
CA GLU A 27 2.89 13.01 5.70
C GLU A 27 2.10 14.32 5.56
N ALA A 28 2.17 14.98 4.39
CA ALA A 28 1.39 16.19 4.12
C ALA A 28 -0.13 15.94 4.11
N TRP A 29 -0.57 14.77 3.61
CA TRP A 29 -1.97 14.36 3.65
C TRP A 29 -2.43 14.06 5.09
N ALA A 30 -1.58 13.41 5.90
CA ALA A 30 -1.87 13.16 7.31
C ALA A 30 -2.04 14.47 8.10
N GLU A 31 -1.19 15.48 7.87
CA GLU A 31 -1.34 16.79 8.52
C GLU A 31 -2.69 17.46 8.21
N ARG A 32 -3.19 17.30 6.98
CA ARG A 32 -4.45 17.91 6.53
C ARG A 32 -5.71 17.14 6.93
N THR A 33 -5.61 15.82 7.11
CA THR A 33 -6.79 14.94 7.31
C THR A 33 -6.98 14.46 8.74
N MET A 34 -6.00 14.69 9.63
CA MET A 34 -6.07 14.36 11.06
C MET A 34 -6.87 15.39 11.87
N VAL A 35 -7.98 15.92 11.33
CA VAL A 35 -8.93 16.70 12.13
C VAL A 35 -9.53 15.75 13.18
N LYS A 36 -9.20 16.00 14.45
CA LYS A 36 -9.51 15.09 15.56
C LYS A 36 -11.01 15.03 15.88
N ASN A 37 -11.73 16.14 15.68
CA ASN A 37 -13.18 16.19 15.81
C ASN A 37 -13.80 16.58 14.46
N LEU A 38 -14.87 15.89 14.07
CA LEU A 38 -15.53 16.17 12.80
C LEU A 38 -16.23 17.54 12.81
N GLU A 39 -16.70 18.01 13.97
CA GLU A 39 -17.29 19.35 14.16
C GLU A 39 -16.32 20.47 13.75
N ASP A 40 -15.01 20.28 13.95
CA ASP A 40 -13.98 21.23 13.55
C ASP A 40 -13.72 21.20 12.03
N ALA A 41 -14.12 20.11 11.35
CA ALA A 41 -13.98 19.93 9.90
C ALA A 41 -15.26 20.28 9.12
N THR A 42 -16.42 20.33 9.78
CA THR A 42 -17.71 20.60 9.13
C THR A 42 -17.96 22.11 9.13
N PRO A 43 -18.06 22.76 7.96
CA PRO A 43 -18.40 24.18 7.89
C PRO A 43 -19.73 24.48 8.59
N ALA A 44 -19.83 25.64 9.25
CA ALA A 44 -21.04 26.03 9.97
C ALA A 44 -22.28 26.03 9.05
N GLY A 45 -23.34 25.34 9.49
CA GLY A 45 -24.59 25.22 8.73
C GLY A 45 -24.63 24.08 7.71
N LEU A 46 -23.63 23.19 7.68
CA LEU A 46 -23.64 21.96 6.89
C LEU A 46 -23.76 20.71 7.79
N ASP A 47 -24.51 19.72 7.31
CA ASP A 47 -24.62 18.39 7.93
C ASP A 47 -23.89 17.33 7.08
N LEU A 48 -23.29 16.32 7.73
CA LEU A 48 -22.73 15.17 7.01
C LEU A 48 -23.86 14.33 6.43
N ALA A 49 -23.99 14.34 5.11
CA ALA A 49 -25.00 13.54 4.41
C ALA A 49 -24.54 12.11 4.08
N TYR A 50 -23.25 11.91 3.81
CA TYR A 50 -22.71 10.62 3.36
C TYR A 50 -21.23 10.49 3.70
N VAL A 51 -20.78 9.28 4.02
CA VAL A 51 -19.36 8.96 4.18
C VAL A 51 -19.03 7.66 3.46
N ASN A 52 -17.97 7.68 2.67
CA ASN A 52 -17.33 6.48 2.14
C ASN A 52 -15.97 6.33 2.83
N VAL A 53 -15.62 5.10 3.20
CA VAL A 53 -14.37 4.84 3.92
C VAL A 53 -13.66 3.67 3.27
N ILE A 54 -12.42 3.91 2.85
CA ILE A 54 -11.51 2.88 2.33
C ILE A 54 -10.40 2.71 3.35
N TRP A 55 -10.14 1.47 3.74
CA TRP A 55 -9.07 1.14 4.69
C TRP A 55 -8.32 -0.10 4.24
N ARG A 56 -7.02 -0.15 4.55
CA ARG A 56 -6.22 -1.36 4.38
C ARG A 56 -6.49 -2.34 5.53
N HIS A 57 -6.26 -3.62 5.26
CA HIS A 57 -6.19 -4.65 6.28
C HIS A 57 -5.17 -4.29 7.39
N GLY A 58 -5.33 -4.87 8.57
CA GLY A 58 -4.38 -4.78 9.67
C GLY A 58 -3.17 -5.71 9.49
N ASP A 59 -2.31 -5.74 10.48
CA ASP A 59 -1.13 -6.62 10.54
C ASP A 59 -1.47 -8.10 10.25
N ARG A 60 -0.62 -8.76 9.45
CA ARG A 60 -0.81 -10.12 8.91
C ARG A 60 0.51 -10.86 8.74
N SER A 61 0.46 -12.17 8.52
CA SER A 61 1.59 -12.95 8.02
C SER A 61 1.92 -12.60 6.55
N PRO A 62 3.11 -12.98 6.03
CA PRO A 62 3.45 -12.75 4.63
C PRO A 62 2.44 -13.42 3.70
N THR A 63 2.20 -12.86 2.51
CA THR A 63 1.21 -13.45 1.57
C THR A 63 1.69 -14.70 0.85
N SER A 64 3.00 -14.88 0.78
CA SER A 64 3.68 -16.04 0.21
C SER A 64 5.13 -16.06 0.67
N ALA A 65 5.76 -17.23 0.56
CA ALA A 65 7.20 -17.39 0.68
C ALA A 65 7.98 -16.40 -0.19
N MET A 66 9.12 -15.94 0.33
CA MET A 66 10.14 -15.23 -0.46
C MET A 66 11.29 -16.16 -0.84
N VAL A 67 12.09 -15.74 -1.82
CA VAL A 67 13.31 -16.47 -2.19
C VAL A 67 14.29 -16.44 -1.02
N GLY A 68 14.80 -17.61 -0.62
CA GLY A 68 15.77 -17.71 0.48
C GLY A 68 15.18 -17.63 1.90
N GLU A 69 13.85 -17.69 2.03
CA GLU A 69 13.12 -17.62 3.31
C GLU A 69 13.63 -18.63 4.34
N LYS A 70 13.69 -18.19 5.60
CA LYS A 70 13.97 -19.00 6.79
C LYS A 70 12.74 -19.22 7.66
N ALA A 71 11.85 -18.22 7.76
CA ALA A 71 10.59 -18.32 8.48
C ALA A 71 9.47 -18.89 7.59
N THR A 72 9.53 -20.20 7.32
CA THR A 72 8.54 -20.90 6.49
C THR A 72 7.12 -20.80 7.04
N GLU A 73 6.12 -21.22 6.25
CA GLU A 73 4.69 -21.11 6.58
C GLU A 73 4.33 -21.55 8.01
N GLU A 74 5.01 -22.57 8.54
CA GLU A 74 4.80 -23.15 9.87
C GLU A 74 5.08 -22.17 11.03
N PHE A 75 5.93 -21.15 10.82
CA PHE A 75 6.19 -20.12 11.83
C PHE A 75 4.92 -19.28 12.09
N TRP A 76 4.09 -19.10 11.08
CA TRP A 76 2.91 -18.24 11.11
C TRP A 76 1.70 -18.97 11.67
N THR A 77 1.65 -19.20 12.98
CA THR A 77 0.59 -20.01 13.62
C THR A 77 -0.68 -19.23 13.99
N PHE A 78 -0.64 -17.90 13.91
CA PHE A 78 -1.77 -17.05 14.27
C PHE A 78 -2.82 -16.95 13.15
N GLY A 79 -4.01 -16.43 13.47
CA GLY A 79 -5.01 -16.13 12.43
C GLY A 79 -5.54 -17.36 11.69
N GLY A 80 -5.41 -18.56 12.26
CA GLY A 80 -5.78 -19.82 11.58
C GLY A 80 -4.60 -20.57 10.98
N GLY A 81 -3.40 -19.98 11.01
CA GLY A 81 -2.17 -20.59 10.52
C GLY A 81 -1.92 -20.32 9.04
N GLY A 82 -0.66 -20.04 8.71
CA GLY A 82 -0.16 -19.94 7.35
C GLY A 82 -0.05 -18.53 6.78
N TYR A 83 0.20 -18.46 5.47
CA TYR A 83 0.43 -17.20 4.76
C TYR A 83 -0.86 -16.39 4.53
N GLY A 84 -0.73 -15.08 4.64
CA GLY A 84 -1.76 -14.08 4.35
C GLY A 84 -2.86 -13.97 5.40
N GLU A 85 -2.67 -14.59 6.57
CA GLU A 85 -3.65 -14.60 7.65
C GLU A 85 -3.48 -13.41 8.59
N LEU A 86 -4.60 -12.87 9.05
CA LEU A 86 -4.63 -11.69 9.90
C LEU A 86 -4.16 -12.02 11.32
N SER A 87 -3.24 -11.23 11.86
CA SER A 87 -2.72 -11.46 13.21
C SER A 87 -3.68 -10.93 14.30
N PRO A 88 -3.54 -11.36 15.56
CA PRO A 88 -4.25 -10.76 16.69
C PRO A 88 -3.98 -9.26 16.83
N VAL A 89 -2.78 -8.80 16.42
CA VAL A 89 -2.44 -7.37 16.36
C VAL A 89 -3.29 -6.68 15.28
N GLY A 90 -3.38 -7.27 14.08
CA GLY A 90 -4.23 -6.77 13.00
C GLY A 90 -5.71 -6.73 13.37
N MET A 91 -6.22 -7.74 14.06
CA MET A 91 -7.58 -7.75 14.61
C MET A 91 -7.80 -6.60 15.60
N LYS A 92 -6.85 -6.36 16.50
CA LYS A 92 -6.90 -5.26 17.46
C LYS A 92 -6.83 -3.90 16.78
N GLN A 93 -6.06 -3.75 15.70
CA GLN A 93 -6.02 -2.53 14.88
C GLN A 93 -7.39 -2.25 14.27
N HIS A 94 -8.04 -3.24 13.66
CA HIS A 94 -9.40 -3.09 13.12
C HIS A 94 -10.44 -2.80 14.19
N TYR A 95 -10.35 -3.43 15.37
CA TYR A 95 -11.22 -3.11 16.49
C TYR A 95 -11.09 -1.64 16.93
N LYS A 96 -9.85 -1.15 17.07
CA LYS A 96 -9.60 0.26 17.39
C LYS A 96 -10.09 1.21 16.29
N LEU A 97 -9.91 0.86 15.02
CA LEU A 97 -10.40 1.62 13.88
C LEU A 97 -11.93 1.70 13.90
N GLY A 98 -12.61 0.57 14.07
CA GLY A 98 -14.07 0.52 14.19
C GLY A 98 -14.61 1.34 15.36
N LYS A 99 -13.91 1.32 16.51
CA LYS A 99 -14.25 2.20 17.64
C LYS A 99 -14.12 3.68 17.27
N LYS A 100 -13.07 4.08 16.54
CA LYS A 100 -12.92 5.46 16.07
C LYS A 100 -14.05 5.86 15.11
N PHE A 101 -14.46 4.99 14.20
CA PHE A 101 -15.60 5.26 13.32
C PHE A 101 -16.90 5.40 14.11
N TYR A 102 -17.14 4.50 15.08
CA TYR A 102 -18.30 4.60 15.96
C TYR A 102 -18.27 5.90 16.78
N ASP A 103 -17.14 6.26 17.37
CA ASP A 103 -17.02 7.48 18.17
C ASP A 103 -17.15 8.76 17.31
N ARG A 104 -16.74 8.72 16.03
CA ARG A 104 -16.79 9.86 15.10
C ARG A 104 -18.14 10.02 14.40
N CYS A 105 -18.74 8.91 13.95
CA CYS A 105 -20.01 8.90 13.21
C CYS A 105 -21.22 8.67 14.13
N GLY A 106 -21.06 7.90 15.21
CA GLY A 106 -22.11 7.66 16.20
C GLY A 106 -22.41 8.85 17.11
N ARG A 107 -21.50 9.83 17.22
CA ARG A 107 -21.84 11.15 17.78
C ARG A 107 -22.73 11.99 16.88
N MET A 108 -22.84 11.63 15.59
CA MET A 108 -23.75 12.23 14.62
C MET A 108 -25.07 11.47 14.52
N ALA A 109 -25.54 10.84 15.61
CA ALA A 109 -26.71 9.97 15.68
C ALA A 109 -28.06 10.68 15.42
N GLY A 110 -28.15 11.43 14.31
CA GLY A 110 -29.27 11.34 13.39
C GLY A 110 -28.97 10.52 12.11
N VAL A 111 -27.69 10.24 11.79
CA VAL A 111 -27.27 9.61 10.50
C VAL A 111 -27.15 8.08 10.59
N LEU A 112 -26.72 7.54 11.73
CA LEU A 112 -26.88 6.11 12.00
C LEU A 112 -28.32 5.92 12.47
N HIS A 113 -29.21 5.71 11.50
CA HIS A 113 -30.58 5.29 11.74
C HIS A 113 -30.59 4.11 12.72
N SER A 114 -31.64 4.02 13.54
CA SER A 114 -31.77 3.00 14.60
C SER A 114 -31.33 1.63 14.10
N ASP A 115 -30.74 0.85 15.01
CA ASP A 115 -30.08 -0.47 14.85
C ASP A 115 -30.88 -1.58 14.09
N SER A 116 -31.99 -1.21 13.44
CA SER A 116 -32.98 -2.00 12.73
C SER A 116 -32.98 -1.85 11.21
N ASP A 117 -32.18 -0.97 10.59
CA ASP A 117 -32.14 -0.84 9.12
C ASP A 117 -30.88 -1.50 8.50
N PRO A 118 -31.01 -2.69 7.86
CA PRO A 118 -29.89 -3.40 7.24
C PRO A 118 -29.36 -2.76 5.94
N HIS A 119 -29.99 -1.70 5.40
CA HIS A 119 -29.62 -1.10 4.11
C HIS A 119 -28.66 0.10 4.19
N GLY A 120 -28.36 0.61 5.39
CA GLY A 120 -27.61 1.87 5.59
C GLY A 120 -26.08 1.76 5.71
N VAL A 121 -25.50 0.55 5.79
CA VAL A 121 -24.04 0.37 5.96
C VAL A 121 -23.54 -0.74 5.04
N TRP A 122 -22.71 -0.36 4.06
CA TRP A 122 -22.09 -1.24 3.08
C TRP A 122 -20.61 -1.37 3.39
N SER A 123 -20.10 -2.60 3.54
CA SER A 123 -18.67 -2.87 3.74
C SER A 123 -18.21 -3.96 2.78
N ASP A 124 -17.19 -3.64 2.01
CA ASP A 124 -16.60 -4.45 0.95
C ASP A 124 -15.12 -4.82 1.37
N ARG A 125 -14.58 -5.96 0.92
CA ARG A 125 -13.47 -6.71 1.57
C ARG A 125 -12.15 -6.68 0.81
N SER A 126 -11.05 -6.60 1.56
CA SER A 126 -9.77 -7.25 1.23
C SER A 126 -9.10 -7.83 2.50
N CYS A 127 -8.57 -9.06 2.37
CA CYS A 127 -7.96 -9.96 3.36
C CYS A 127 -8.87 -10.88 4.20
N LYS A 128 -8.41 -12.14 4.33
CA LYS A 128 -9.09 -13.30 4.91
C LYS A 128 -9.32 -13.17 6.42
N TRP A 129 -10.26 -14.00 6.86
CA TRP A 129 -11.13 -13.90 8.03
C TRP A 129 -10.46 -14.12 9.38
N PHE A 130 -10.63 -13.18 10.33
CA PHE A 130 -10.86 -13.55 11.74
C PHE A 130 -11.72 -12.52 12.50
N ARG A 131 -12.36 -13.04 13.54
CA ARG A 131 -13.60 -12.59 14.18
C ARG A 131 -13.38 -11.46 15.20
N VAL A 132 -13.66 -10.21 14.85
CA VAL A 132 -14.01 -9.16 15.84
C VAL A 132 -15.52 -9.18 16.05
N GLN A 133 -16.03 -10.22 16.70
CA GLN A 133 -17.33 -10.18 17.39
C GLN A 133 -17.06 -9.87 18.86
N SER A 134 -16.55 -8.68 19.14
CA SER A 134 -16.47 -8.18 20.52
C SER A 134 -17.88 -7.78 20.96
N LYS A 135 -18.63 -8.70 21.56
CA LYS A 135 -19.80 -8.46 22.43
C LYS A 135 -20.87 -7.44 21.96
N ILE A 136 -21.07 -7.25 20.65
CA ILE A 136 -22.27 -6.58 20.12
C ILE A 136 -23.26 -7.68 19.75
N LYS A 137 -24.47 -7.63 20.31
CA LYS A 137 -25.55 -8.64 20.19
C LYS A 137 -26.07 -8.87 18.75
N TYR A 138 -25.52 -8.20 17.74
CA TYR A 138 -26.06 -8.17 16.39
C TYR A 138 -25.05 -8.70 15.35
N LYS A 139 -25.46 -9.70 14.56
CA LYS A 139 -24.75 -10.15 13.37
C LYS A 139 -25.05 -9.16 12.24
N ARG A 140 -24.09 -8.32 11.84
CA ARG A 140 -24.19 -7.55 10.58
C ARG A 140 -23.89 -8.46 9.37
N PRO A 141 -24.69 -8.41 8.30
CA PRO A 141 -24.38 -9.14 7.08
C PRO A 141 -23.12 -8.53 6.44
N LEU A 142 -22.10 -9.35 6.26
CA LEU A 142 -20.97 -9.04 5.39
C LEU A 142 -21.29 -9.68 4.04
N ILE A 143 -21.38 -8.87 2.99
CA ILE A 143 -21.54 -9.41 1.65
C ILE A 143 -20.29 -10.22 1.33
N LYS A 144 -20.49 -11.46 0.91
CA LYS A 144 -19.42 -12.33 0.45
C LYS A 144 -19.65 -12.54 -1.02
N ASP A 145 -18.80 -11.99 -1.84
CA ASP A 145 -18.68 -12.46 -3.21
C ASP A 145 -17.36 -13.23 -3.36
N GLN A 146 -17.32 -14.20 -4.28
CA GLN A 146 -16.12 -14.98 -4.56
C GLN A 146 -15.08 -14.07 -5.24
N ARG A 147 -13.78 -14.34 -5.04
CA ARG A 147 -12.69 -13.52 -5.63
C ARG A 147 -12.83 -13.31 -7.15
N SER A 148 -13.52 -14.22 -7.84
CA SER A 148 -13.78 -14.12 -9.28
C SER A 148 -14.78 -13.01 -9.67
N PHE A 149 -15.52 -12.44 -8.73
CA PHE A 149 -16.58 -11.45 -8.99
C PHE A 149 -16.33 -10.09 -8.29
N PHE A 150 -15.20 -9.96 -7.60
CA PHE A 150 -14.88 -8.79 -6.81
C PHE A 150 -14.20 -7.70 -7.65
N GLN A 151 -15.00 -6.97 -8.44
CA GLN A 151 -14.51 -5.96 -9.37
C GLN A 151 -14.22 -4.60 -8.70
N LEU A 152 -14.77 -4.36 -7.51
CA LEU A 152 -14.61 -3.12 -6.77
C LEU A 152 -13.44 -3.25 -5.79
N GLY A 153 -12.39 -2.45 -5.99
CA GLY A 153 -11.27 -2.31 -5.04
C GLY A 153 -10.23 -3.42 -5.05
N ASP A 154 -10.28 -4.38 -5.98
CA ASP A 154 -9.24 -5.38 -6.18
C ASP A 154 -8.37 -5.08 -7.42
N PRO A 155 -7.20 -4.45 -7.26
CA PRO A 155 -6.28 -4.17 -8.37
C PRO A 155 -5.62 -5.43 -8.95
N ALA A 156 -5.83 -6.60 -8.33
CA ALA A 156 -5.38 -7.90 -8.84
C ALA A 156 -6.49 -8.64 -9.61
N SER A 157 -7.65 -8.01 -9.81
CA SER A 157 -8.68 -8.52 -10.73
C SER A 157 -8.10 -8.66 -12.13
N LYS A 158 -8.46 -9.74 -12.83
CA LYS A 158 -7.95 -10.00 -14.18
C LYS A 158 -8.43 -8.91 -15.15
N CYS A 159 -7.55 -7.97 -15.47
CA CYS A 159 -7.76 -6.91 -16.45
C CYS A 159 -6.69 -7.05 -17.56
N PRO A 160 -7.02 -7.60 -18.75
CA PRO A 160 -6.04 -7.73 -19.84
C PRO A 160 -5.38 -6.38 -20.21
N ARG A 161 -6.14 -5.29 -20.11
CA ARG A 161 -5.65 -3.94 -20.34
C ARG A 161 -4.56 -3.53 -19.35
N GLN A 162 -4.60 -4.00 -18.11
CA GLN A 162 -3.57 -3.74 -17.10
C GLN A 162 -2.21 -4.31 -17.52
N ASP A 163 -2.19 -5.53 -18.08
CA ASP A 163 -0.95 -6.14 -18.60
C ASP A 163 -0.38 -5.31 -19.76
N ASP A 164 -1.25 -4.79 -20.63
CA ASP A 164 -0.82 -3.95 -21.75
C ASP A 164 -0.34 -2.57 -21.30
N LEU A 165 -1.00 -1.95 -20.32
CA LEU A 165 -0.53 -0.73 -19.68
C LEU A 165 0.83 -0.95 -19.01
N TRP A 166 1.02 -2.08 -18.33
CA TRP A 166 2.29 -2.39 -17.71
C TRP A 166 3.43 -2.53 -18.74
N LYS A 167 3.17 -3.19 -19.88
CA LYS A 167 4.12 -3.24 -21.01
C LYS A 167 4.45 -1.86 -21.60
N LEU A 168 3.51 -0.91 -21.54
CA LEU A 168 3.77 0.47 -21.95
C LEU A 168 4.65 1.18 -20.92
N VAL A 169 4.38 0.99 -19.63
CA VAL A 169 5.20 1.53 -18.54
C VAL A 169 6.64 1.03 -18.61
N GLN A 170 6.86 -0.25 -18.89
CA GLN A 170 8.21 -0.79 -19.05
C GLN A 170 9.05 -0.10 -20.16
N LYS A 171 8.40 0.62 -21.09
CA LYS A 171 9.08 1.38 -22.16
C LYS A 171 9.41 2.82 -21.78
N THR A 172 8.82 3.35 -20.71
CA THR A 172 9.02 4.75 -20.28
C THR A 172 10.42 4.97 -19.72
N ASP A 173 10.88 6.22 -19.74
CA ASP A 173 12.18 6.56 -19.17
C ASP A 173 12.17 6.53 -17.64
N ASP A 174 11.02 6.77 -17.01
CA ASP A 174 10.84 6.61 -15.57
C ASP A 174 11.06 5.16 -15.14
N TYR A 175 10.49 4.19 -15.87
CA TYR A 175 10.75 2.79 -15.60
C TYR A 175 12.22 2.43 -15.78
N LYS A 176 12.85 2.85 -16.89
CA LYS A 176 14.28 2.57 -17.14
C LYS A 176 15.18 3.18 -16.08
N LYS A 177 14.83 4.37 -15.58
CA LYS A 177 15.55 5.05 -14.50
C LYS A 177 15.36 4.34 -13.17
N ALA A 178 14.12 4.00 -12.82
CA ALA A 178 13.80 3.26 -11.59
C ALA A 178 14.45 1.88 -11.60
N ASN A 179 14.46 1.19 -12.74
CA ASN A 179 15.11 -0.10 -12.94
C ASN A 179 16.57 0.03 -13.43
N GLY A 180 17.20 1.17 -13.17
CA GLY A 180 18.56 1.49 -13.60
C GLY A 180 19.65 0.87 -12.73
N GLU A 181 20.86 1.43 -12.82
CA GLU A 181 22.07 0.91 -12.17
C GLU A 181 21.91 0.70 -10.66
N TYR A 182 21.34 1.67 -9.94
CA TYR A 182 21.12 1.59 -8.49
C TYR A 182 20.29 0.35 -8.10
N THR A 183 19.20 0.12 -8.83
CA THR A 183 18.30 -1.01 -8.61
C THR A 183 19.02 -2.30 -8.97
N GLN A 184 19.62 -2.38 -10.15
CA GLN A 184 20.29 -3.59 -10.61
C GLN A 184 21.45 -4.00 -9.69
N GLN A 185 22.24 -3.05 -9.17
CA GLN A 185 23.28 -3.35 -8.18
C GLN A 185 22.71 -3.89 -6.87
N THR A 186 21.61 -3.32 -6.39
CA THR A 186 20.94 -3.78 -5.17
C THR A 186 20.35 -5.18 -5.36
N LEU A 187 19.68 -5.44 -6.48
CA LEU A 187 19.13 -6.75 -6.80
C LEU A 187 20.24 -7.79 -6.97
N GLN A 188 21.35 -7.43 -7.62
CA GLN A 188 22.50 -8.32 -7.78
C GLN A 188 23.11 -8.70 -6.43
N TYR A 189 23.29 -7.72 -5.52
CA TYR A 189 23.75 -7.99 -4.16
C TYR A 189 22.87 -9.02 -3.44
N LEU A 190 21.54 -8.88 -3.53
CA LEU A 190 20.60 -9.82 -2.92
C LEU A 190 20.69 -11.21 -3.55
N ARG A 191 20.79 -11.30 -4.88
CA ARG A 191 20.94 -12.56 -5.61
C ARG A 191 22.22 -13.29 -5.21
N ASP A 192 23.34 -12.57 -5.14
CA ASP A 192 24.63 -13.12 -4.75
C ASP A 192 24.62 -13.61 -3.31
N ALA A 193 24.00 -12.85 -2.40
CA ALA A 193 23.89 -13.22 -0.99
C ALA A 193 23.03 -14.46 -0.76
N ILE A 194 21.96 -14.63 -1.55
CA ILE A 194 21.04 -15.77 -1.45
C ILE A 194 21.53 -16.97 -2.30
N GLY A 195 22.35 -16.72 -3.32
CA GLY A 195 22.86 -17.73 -4.25
C GLY A 195 21.84 -18.12 -5.34
N VAL A 196 21.15 -17.14 -5.92
CA VAL A 196 20.09 -17.35 -6.93
C VAL A 196 20.35 -16.59 -8.22
N ASP A 197 19.66 -16.97 -9.30
CA ASP A 197 19.81 -16.35 -10.61
C ASP A 197 19.10 -14.99 -10.74
N ASP A 198 19.28 -14.37 -11.91
CA ASP A 198 18.74 -13.06 -12.25
C ASP A 198 17.21 -13.03 -12.37
N LYS A 199 16.56 -14.19 -12.53
CA LYS A 199 15.10 -14.32 -12.66
C LYS A 199 14.43 -14.48 -11.30
N ALA A 200 15.14 -14.98 -10.30
CA ALA A 200 14.59 -15.20 -8.97
C ALA A 200 14.20 -13.88 -8.28
N ILE A 201 15.04 -12.85 -8.40
CA ILE A 201 14.82 -11.53 -7.78
C ILE A 201 14.90 -10.48 -8.87
N THR A 202 13.80 -9.77 -9.11
CA THR A 202 13.63 -8.78 -10.19
C THR A 202 13.00 -7.52 -9.62
N PHE A 203 13.01 -6.43 -10.40
CA PHE A 203 12.36 -5.19 -9.98
C PHE A 203 10.86 -5.39 -9.72
N GLU A 204 10.24 -6.26 -10.51
CA GLU A 204 8.81 -6.57 -10.46
C GLU A 204 8.42 -7.44 -9.27
N ASN A 205 9.36 -8.18 -8.67
CA ASN A 205 9.06 -9.11 -7.57
C ASN A 205 9.79 -8.81 -6.25
N VAL A 206 10.64 -7.77 -6.20
CA VAL A 206 11.40 -7.40 -5.00
C VAL A 206 10.50 -7.07 -3.81
N TYR A 207 9.27 -6.63 -4.05
CA TYR A 207 8.25 -6.39 -3.02
C TYR A 207 8.01 -7.62 -2.14
N LYS A 208 8.24 -8.84 -2.64
CA LYS A 208 8.11 -10.07 -1.86
C LYS A 208 9.17 -10.16 -0.77
N ILE A 209 10.41 -9.78 -1.08
CA ILE A 209 11.50 -9.71 -0.09
C ILE A 209 11.17 -8.60 0.90
N TRP A 210 10.75 -7.44 0.41
CA TRP A 210 10.39 -6.31 1.27
C TRP A 210 9.26 -6.65 2.27
N ASP A 211 8.15 -7.24 1.80
CA ASP A 211 6.99 -7.61 2.65
C ASP A 211 7.39 -8.66 3.70
N ASN A 212 8.13 -9.70 3.29
CA ASN A 212 8.59 -10.75 4.20
C ASN A 212 9.56 -10.18 5.24
N MET A 213 10.57 -9.41 4.83
CA MET A 213 11.53 -8.79 5.75
C MET A 213 10.87 -7.81 6.71
N LEU A 214 9.88 -7.03 6.28
CA LEU A 214 9.13 -6.15 7.16
C LEU A 214 8.38 -6.96 8.23
N ILE A 215 7.67 -8.02 7.83
CA ILE A 215 6.84 -8.83 8.73
C ILE A 215 7.72 -9.67 9.67
N GLU A 216 8.75 -10.33 9.16
CA GLU A 216 9.70 -11.11 9.96
C GLU A 216 10.42 -10.23 10.99
N ASN A 217 10.79 -8.98 10.65
CA ASN A 217 11.38 -8.06 11.63
C ASN A 217 10.39 -7.65 12.74
N ILE A 218 9.09 -7.62 12.46
CA ILE A 218 8.07 -7.30 13.48
C ILE A 218 7.89 -8.48 14.44
N TRP A 219 7.88 -9.70 13.93
CA TRP A 219 7.51 -10.90 14.69
C TRP A 219 8.70 -11.69 15.26
N TYR A 220 9.84 -11.65 14.58
CA TYR A 220 11.07 -12.38 14.92
C TYR A 220 12.33 -11.49 14.83
N PRO A 221 12.34 -10.29 15.46
CA PRO A 221 13.44 -9.33 15.33
C PRO A 221 14.81 -9.89 15.71
N ASP A 222 14.85 -10.76 16.72
CA ASP A 222 16.11 -11.36 17.20
C ASP A 222 16.68 -12.35 16.17
N ASN A 223 15.81 -13.10 15.50
CA ASN A 223 16.19 -14.13 14.52
C ASN A 223 16.60 -13.55 13.17
N VAL A 224 15.95 -12.46 12.72
CA VAL A 224 16.18 -11.90 11.38
C VAL A 224 17.65 -11.54 11.15
N SER A 225 18.33 -11.00 12.17
CA SER A 225 19.74 -10.64 12.06
C SER A 225 20.67 -11.84 11.86
N GLU A 226 20.30 -13.00 12.42
CA GLU A 226 21.02 -14.26 12.26
C GLU A 226 20.68 -14.96 10.94
N TRP A 227 19.40 -14.95 10.57
CA TRP A 227 18.88 -15.61 9.37
C TRP A 227 19.32 -14.91 8.08
N TYR A 228 19.39 -13.58 8.12
CA TYR A 228 19.69 -12.75 6.95
C TYR A 228 20.76 -11.70 7.29
N PRO A 229 22.00 -12.14 7.57
CA PRO A 229 23.08 -11.22 7.94
C PRO A 229 23.43 -10.21 6.82
N TYR A 230 23.06 -10.52 5.59
CA TYR A 230 23.20 -9.63 4.43
C TYR A 230 22.13 -8.53 4.37
N TYR A 231 21.00 -8.68 5.07
CA TYR A 231 19.89 -7.73 5.01
C TYR A 231 20.05 -6.63 6.06
N THR A 232 21.06 -5.78 5.85
CA THR A 232 21.36 -4.67 6.76
C THR A 232 20.31 -3.56 6.68
N LYS A 233 20.36 -2.61 7.62
CA LYS A 233 19.50 -1.41 7.57
C LYS A 233 19.66 -0.64 6.25
N GLU A 234 20.88 -0.51 5.74
CA GLU A 234 21.14 0.15 4.45
C GLU A 234 20.45 -0.61 3.31
N ILE A 235 20.56 -1.94 3.28
CA ILE A 235 19.90 -2.77 2.27
C ILE A 235 18.38 -2.66 2.38
N ASN A 236 17.83 -2.63 3.59
CA ASN A 236 16.40 -2.41 3.80
C ASN A 236 15.92 -1.06 3.25
N GLU A 237 16.68 0.01 3.46
CA GLU A 237 16.37 1.34 2.91
C GLU A 237 16.40 1.34 1.37
N LYS A 238 17.39 0.66 0.76
CA LYS A 238 17.46 0.49 -0.70
C LYS A 238 16.27 -0.30 -1.23
N VAL A 239 15.96 -1.45 -0.63
CA VAL A 239 14.85 -2.32 -1.03
C VAL A 239 13.51 -1.61 -0.86
N THR A 240 13.33 -0.85 0.23
CA THR A 240 12.13 -0.03 0.44
C THR A 240 11.97 1.02 -0.67
N THR A 241 13.06 1.72 -1.01
CA THR A 241 13.05 2.73 -2.10
C THR A 241 12.66 2.11 -3.43
N ILE A 242 13.23 0.95 -3.78
CA ILE A 242 12.93 0.24 -5.02
C ILE A 242 11.47 -0.24 -5.04
N ASN A 243 10.98 -0.78 -3.93
CA ASN A 243 9.58 -1.19 -3.77
C ASN A 243 8.62 -0.01 -3.94
N ASP A 244 8.93 1.13 -3.32
CA ASP A 244 8.12 2.35 -3.45
C ASP A 244 8.06 2.84 -4.90
N TRP A 245 9.19 2.82 -5.64
CA TRP A 245 9.17 3.13 -7.07
C TRP A 245 8.30 2.14 -7.87
N GLY A 246 8.36 0.85 -7.55
CA GLY A 246 7.51 -0.15 -8.17
C GLY A 246 6.02 0.14 -7.93
N ILE A 247 5.64 0.51 -6.70
CA ILE A 247 4.27 0.89 -6.35
C ILE A 247 3.84 2.16 -7.09
N ASP A 248 4.70 3.18 -7.14
CA ASP A 248 4.42 4.44 -7.86
C ASP A 248 4.14 4.17 -9.34
N LEU A 249 4.98 3.35 -9.99
CA LEU A 249 4.81 2.96 -11.39
C LEU A 249 3.51 2.18 -11.64
N VAL A 250 3.17 1.23 -10.76
CA VAL A 250 1.92 0.45 -10.85
C VAL A 250 0.69 1.34 -10.64
N ASN A 251 0.80 2.36 -9.79
CA ASN A 251 -0.28 3.32 -9.56
C ASN A 251 -0.35 4.41 -10.64
N GLY A 252 0.60 4.41 -11.59
CA GLY A 252 0.61 5.36 -12.70
C GLY A 252 1.28 6.69 -12.41
N ILE A 253 2.01 6.79 -11.30
CA ILE A 253 2.73 7.99 -10.88
C ILE A 253 4.05 8.03 -11.66
N MET A 254 4.02 8.69 -12.83
CA MET A 254 5.13 8.80 -13.77
C MET A 254 5.19 10.24 -14.32
N GLY A 255 6.38 10.85 -14.34
CA GLY A 255 6.68 12.10 -15.03
C GLY A 255 5.55 13.15 -15.11
N GLU A 256 5.40 13.76 -16.30
CA GLU A 256 4.38 14.80 -16.59
C GLU A 256 3.00 14.21 -16.95
N PHE A 257 2.85 12.87 -16.93
CA PHE A 257 1.64 12.16 -17.32
C PHE A 257 1.23 11.14 -16.26
N ASP A 258 0.30 11.52 -15.39
CA ASP A 258 -0.41 10.60 -14.50
C ASP A 258 -1.29 9.67 -15.34
N LEU A 259 -0.83 8.43 -15.55
CA LEU A 259 -1.57 7.41 -16.27
C LEU A 259 -2.30 6.54 -15.24
N HIS A 260 -3.49 6.95 -14.79
CA HIS A 260 -4.20 6.28 -13.70
C HIS A 260 -4.66 4.86 -14.09
N PHE A 261 -3.84 3.85 -13.77
CA PHE A 261 -4.13 2.43 -13.97
C PHE A 261 -5.45 1.95 -13.36
N LEU A 262 -5.87 2.57 -12.25
CA LEU A 262 -7.07 2.17 -11.49
C LEU A 262 -8.38 2.67 -12.11
N LEU A 263 -8.35 3.68 -12.98
CA LEU A 263 -9.55 4.27 -13.58
C LEU A 263 -9.85 3.70 -14.98
N ASP A 264 -8.85 3.14 -15.66
CA ASP A 264 -8.99 2.73 -17.07
C ASP A 264 -9.57 1.32 -17.26
N CYS A 265 -9.61 0.46 -16.24
CA CYS A 265 -10.23 -0.88 -16.36
C CYS A 265 -11.77 -0.83 -16.43
N GLU A 266 -12.42 0.32 -16.18
CA GLU A 266 -13.89 0.47 -16.28
C GLU A 266 -14.40 0.81 -17.69
N LEU A 267 -13.53 1.15 -18.66
CA LEU A 267 -13.96 1.65 -19.97
C LEU A 267 -14.17 0.57 -21.05
N GLU A 268 -13.89 -0.71 -20.77
CA GLU A 268 -14.05 -1.80 -21.75
C GLU A 268 -15.41 -2.54 -21.65
N TYR A 269 -16.29 -2.14 -20.72
CA TYR A 269 -17.66 -2.64 -20.64
C TYR A 269 -18.66 -1.58 -21.13
N SER A 270 -18.63 -1.29 -22.43
CA SER A 270 -19.73 -0.59 -23.14
C SER A 270 -19.92 -1.13 -24.54
#